data_AF-A0A6P0RFA4-F1
#
_entry.id   AF-A0A6P0RFA4-F1
#
_cell.length_a   1.000
_cell.length_b   1.000
_cell.length_c   1.000
_cell.angle_alpha   90.00
_cell.angle_beta   90.00
_cell.angle_gamma   90.00
#
_symmetry.space_group_name_H-M   'P 1'
#
loop_
_entity.id
_entity.type
_entity.pdbx_description
1 polymer ?
#
loop_
_entity_poly.entity_id
_entity_poly.type
_entity_poly.pdbx_seq_one_letter_code
_entity_poly.pdbx_strand_id
1 'polypeptide(L)' 'MMNQKLIVPEMALIRSESVQAIIDRLGIAKAAFFCRETMSQSVDYLELKETMFGKKSAREIYEEIKNNP' A
#
# COMPACT_ATOMS: atom_id res chain seq x y z
N MET A 1 -31.84 -1.10 -28.99
CA MET A 1 -31.00 -0.30 -28.07
C MET A 1 -29.65 -0.99 -27.99
N MET A 2 -28.56 -0.29 -28.35
CA MET A 2 -27.20 -0.83 -28.20
C MET A 2 -26.86 -0.86 -26.71
N ASN A 3 -26.67 -2.06 -26.15
CA ASN A 3 -26.08 -2.21 -24.82
C ASN A 3 -24.62 -1.75 -24.92
N GLN A 4 -24.33 -0.50 -24.51
CA GLN A 4 -22.96 -0.09 -24.28
C GLN A 4 -22.43 -0.89 -23.10
N LYS A 5 -21.49 -1.79 -23.38
CA LYS A 5 -20.83 -2.60 -22.35
C LYS A 5 -20.03 -1.64 -21.46
N LEU A 6 -20.47 -1.45 -20.23
CA LEU A 6 -19.75 -0.64 -19.24
C LEU A 6 -18.45 -1.36 -18.90
N ILE A 7 -17.33 -0.90 -19.46
CA ILE A 7 -16.00 -1.41 -19.12
C ILE A 7 -15.51 -0.61 -17.91
N VAL A 8 -15.59 -1.22 -16.73
CA VAL A 8 -14.94 -0.65 -15.54
C VAL A 8 -13.44 -0.81 -15.73
N PRO A 9 -12.65 0.28 -15.67
CA PRO A 9 -11.21 0.21 -15.81
C PRO A 9 -10.60 -0.68 -14.72
N GLU A 10 -9.54 -1.40 -15.05
CA GLU A 10 -8.82 -2.18 -14.07
C GLU A 10 -8.23 -1.24 -13.00
N MET A 11 -8.49 -1.53 -11.73
CA MET A 11 -8.02 -0.71 -10.61
C MET A 11 -6.49 -0.50 -10.60
N ALA A 12 -5.74 -1.46 -11.14
CA ALA A 12 -4.29 -1.34 -11.29
C ALA A 12 -3.90 -0.24 -12.30
N LEU A 13 -4.62 -0.14 -13.41
CA LEU A 13 -4.42 0.90 -14.44
C LEU A 13 -4.72 2.28 -13.86
N ILE A 14 -5.87 2.43 -13.18
CA ILE A 14 -6.28 3.70 -12.56
C ILE A 14 -5.25 4.19 -11.53
N ARG A 15 -4.69 3.29 -10.72
CA ARG A 15 -3.64 3.65 -9.76
C ARG A 15 -2.38 4.15 -10.45
N SER A 16 -1.95 3.49 -11.51
CA SER A 16 -0.76 3.89 -12.28
C SER A 16 -0.95 5.28 -12.90
N GLU A 17 -2.08 5.51 -13.57
CA GLU A 17 -2.40 6.80 -14.20
C GLU A 17 -2.51 7.93 -13.17
N SER A 18 -3.07 7.64 -12.00
CA SER A 18 -3.19 8.62 -10.91
C SER A 18 -1.83 9.02 -10.35
N VAL A 19 -0.93 8.06 -10.10
CA VAL A 19 0.44 8.34 -9.64
C VAL A 19 1.22 9.14 -10.68
N GLN A 20 1.07 8.79 -11.97
CA GLN A 20 1.71 9.53 -13.06
C GLN A 20 1.22 10.98 -13.12
N ALA A 21 -0.09 11.22 -13.01
CA ALA A 21 -0.64 12.58 -12.99
C ALA A 21 -0.12 13.42 -11.81
N ILE A 22 0.10 12.80 -10.65
CA ILE A 22 0.70 13.46 -9.47
C ILE A 22 2.16 13.81 -9.75
N ILE A 23 2.93 12.90 -10.35
CA ILE A 23 4.34 13.13 -10.73
C ILE A 23 4.45 14.27 -11.75
N ASP A 24 3.59 14.28 -12.77
CA ASP A 24 3.62 15.30 -13.84
C ASP A 24 3.34 16.71 -13.29
N ARG A 25 2.49 16.81 -12.25
CA ARG A 25 2.12 18.09 -11.61
C ARG A 25 3.15 18.58 -10.61
N LEU A 26 3.72 17.67 -9.81
CA LEU A 26 4.53 18.04 -8.65
C LEU A 26 6.04 17.83 -8.85
N GLY A 27 6.42 17.03 -9.84
CA GLY A 27 7.75 16.45 -9.96
C GLY A 27 7.96 15.28 -9.00
N ILE A 28 8.89 14.38 -9.35
CA ILE A 28 9.08 13.09 -8.67
C ILE A 28 9.34 13.22 -7.16
N ALA A 29 10.14 14.21 -6.74
CA ALA A 29 10.48 14.39 -5.34
C ALA A 29 9.26 14.80 -4.49
N LYS A 30 8.51 15.81 -4.92
CA LYS A 30 7.32 16.29 -4.19
C LYS A 30 6.17 15.28 -4.25
N ALA A 31 6.03 14.58 -5.37
CA ALA A 31 5.07 13.49 -5.51
C ALA A 31 5.36 12.35 -4.52
N ALA A 32 6.63 11.97 -4.34
CA ALA A 32 7.01 10.96 -3.36
C ALA A 32 6.68 11.38 -1.92
N PHE A 33 6.96 12.63 -1.54
CA PHE A 33 6.55 13.18 -0.25
C PHE A 33 5.02 13.20 -0.11
N PHE A 34 4.30 13.69 -1.11
CA PHE A 34 2.83 13.74 -1.09
C PHE A 34 2.24 12.34 -0.89
N CYS A 35 2.63 11.36 -1.70
CA CYS A 35 2.14 9.99 -1.57
C CYS A 35 2.49 9.40 -0.19
N ARG A 36 3.67 9.67 0.36
CA ARG A 36 4.03 9.23 1.70
C ARG A 36 3.13 9.86 2.77
N GLU A 37 2.90 11.16 2.73
CA GLU A 37 2.16 11.85 3.79
C GLU A 37 0.62 11.66 3.67
N THR A 38 0.10 11.51 2.45
CA THR A 38 -1.36 11.52 2.20
C THR A 38 -1.92 10.18 1.76
N MET A 39 -1.09 9.31 1.17
CA MET A 39 -1.50 8.01 0.63
C MET A 39 -0.84 6.83 1.36
N SER A 40 0.18 7.05 2.20
CA SER A 40 0.51 6.05 3.21
C SER A 40 -0.62 6.09 4.22
N GLN A 41 -1.31 4.98 4.37
CA GLN A 41 -2.22 4.84 5.50
C GLN A 41 -1.38 5.02 6.76
N SER A 42 -1.83 5.86 7.69
CA SER A 42 -1.36 5.83 9.07
C SER A 42 -1.69 4.46 9.62
N VAL A 43 -0.81 3.50 9.39
CA VAL A 43 -0.91 2.19 10.04
C VAL A 43 -0.52 2.44 11.48
N ASP A 44 -1.46 2.21 12.40
CA ASP A 44 -1.13 2.20 13.81
C ASP A 44 -0.10 1.08 14.01
N TYR A 45 1.15 1.47 14.25
CA TYR A 45 2.26 0.55 14.40
C TYR A 45 2.01 -0.43 15.56
N LEU A 46 1.32 0.01 16.61
CA LEU A 46 0.98 -0.85 17.74
C LEU A 46 -0.13 -1.82 17.35
N GLU A 47 -1.16 -1.38 16.65
CA GLU A 47 -2.21 -2.27 16.12
C GLU A 47 -1.63 -3.31 15.16
N LEU A 48 -0.74 -2.89 14.26
CA LEU A 48 -0.10 -3.77 13.28
C LEU A 48 0.81 -4.79 13.98
N LYS A 49 1.62 -4.33 14.93
CA LYS A 49 2.49 -5.20 15.75
C LYS A 49 1.66 -6.20 16.54
N GLU A 50 0.57 -5.77 17.16
CA GLU A 50 -0.32 -6.63 17.93
C GLU A 50 -1.01 -7.67 17.02
N THR A 51 -1.48 -7.25 15.85
CA THR A 51 -2.08 -8.14 14.85
C THR A 51 -1.11 -9.20 14.35
N MET A 52 0.14 -8.80 14.08
CA MET A 52 1.17 -9.69 13.53
C MET A 52 1.80 -10.60 14.58
N PHE A 53 1.98 -10.10 15.81
CA PHE A 53 2.87 -10.71 16.80
C PHE A 53 2.27 -10.82 18.20
N GLY A 54 1.12 -10.23 18.50
CA GLY A 54 0.54 -10.19 19.85
C GLY A 54 0.25 -11.56 20.47
N LYS A 55 0.04 -12.58 19.62
CA LYS A 55 -0.15 -13.98 20.05
C LYS A 55 1.13 -14.80 20.11
N LYS A 56 2.29 -14.21 19.76
CA LYS A 56 3.58 -14.90 19.67
C LYS A 56 4.52 -14.39 20.73
N SER A 57 5.22 -15.29 21.40
CA SER A 57 6.36 -14.93 22.21
C SER A 57 7.53 -14.48 21.34
N ALA A 58 8.41 -13.65 21.90
CA ALA A 58 9.63 -13.23 21.21
C ALA A 58 10.48 -14.41 20.71
N ARG A 59 10.44 -15.55 21.41
CA ARG A 59 11.13 -16.78 21.02
C ARG A 59 10.54 -17.39 19.74
N GLU A 60 9.21 -17.44 19.64
CA GLU A 60 8.53 -17.99 18.46
C GLU A 60 8.76 -17.11 17.23
N ILE A 61 8.73 -15.79 17.39
CA ILE A 61 9.05 -14.84 16.30
C ILE A 61 10.48 -15.04 15.81
N TYR A 62 11.43 -15.18 16.75
CA TYR A 62 12.84 -15.39 16.42
C TYR A 62 13.06 -16.69 15.64
N GLU A 63 12.45 -17.80 16.09
CA GLU A 63 12.56 -19.08 15.38
C GLU A 63 11.88 -19.05 14.01
N GLU A 64 10.79 -18.32 13.83
CA GLU A 64 10.16 -18.14 12.51
C GLU A 64 11.07 -17.39 11.53
N ILE A 65 11.68 -16.28 11.96
CA ILE A 65 12.61 -15.51 11.12
C ILE A 65 13.84 -16.35 10.75
N LYS A 66 14.36 -17.12 11.71
CA LYS A 66 15.54 -17.96 11.51
C LYS A 66 15.28 -19.13 10.56
N ASN A 67 14.07 -19.67 10.53
CA ASN A 67 13.71 -20.86 9.75
C ASN A 67 13.07 -20.54 8.39
N ASN A 68 12.82 -19.26 8.07
CA ASN A 68 12.21 -18.83 6.81
C ASN A 68 13.10 -17.77 6.12
N PRO A 69 14.20 -18.18 5.46
CA PRO A 69 15.19 -17.28 4.84
C PRO A 69 14.68 -16.57 3.60
#